data_AF-A0A2V8PYJ2-F1
#
_entry.id   AF-A0A2V8PYJ2-F1
#
_cell.length_a   1.000
_cell.length_b   1.000
_cell.length_c   1.000
_cell.angle_alpha   90.00
_cell.angle_beta   90.00
_cell.angle_gamma   90.00
#
_symmetry.space_group_name_H-M   'P 1'
#
loop_
_entity.id
_entity.type
_entity.pdbx_description
1 polymer ?
#
loop_
_entity_poly.entity_id
_entity_poly.type
_entity_poly.pdbx_seq_one_letter_code
_entity_poly.pdbx_strand_id
1 'polypeptide(L)'
;MKAFRRGAAPELVATIPVGELPHGIWPSGDGSRGYVALENGEHCAAIDTVTNKVIANIPIGQTSQALVYVPNAVPQGPGTENLTPLGTAANTAQLHLEAGGTAPAEAQASVAVNSLGLLDLVQIAAKGLSPQKSYQVYLAESNRPPFGKLEPLAVLKTNPDGAGIVQAIGPLKMLAGNDSNSSASQRLVAGGVTASRHTRSGSGDSQRPVISHR
;
A
#
# COMPACT_ATOMS: atom_id res chain seq x y z
N MET A 1 9.22 9.59 7.93
CA MET A 1 10.65 10.00 7.90
C MET A 1 11.10 10.35 9.32
N LYS A 2 12.38 10.18 9.66
CA LYS A 2 12.97 10.68 10.90
C LYS A 2 14.07 11.69 10.57
N ALA A 3 14.09 12.82 11.26
CA ALA A 3 15.13 13.83 11.13
C ALA A 3 16.08 13.72 12.33
N PHE A 4 17.38 13.73 12.06
CA PHE A 4 18.41 13.63 13.10
C PHE A 4 19.37 14.82 13.03
N ARG A 5 19.76 15.34 14.19
CA ARG A 5 20.88 16.27 14.32
C ARG A 5 22.17 15.46 14.30
N ARG A 6 23.16 15.92 13.51
CA ARG A 6 24.49 15.32 13.47
C ARG A 6 25.30 15.70 14.71
N GLY A 7 26.11 14.77 15.19
CA GLY A 7 27.00 14.93 16.34
C GLY A 7 27.82 13.66 16.54
N ALA A 8 28.56 13.55 17.64
CA ALA A 8 29.28 12.31 18.00
C ALA A 8 28.33 11.09 18.09
N ALA A 9 27.09 11.34 18.52
CA ALA A 9 25.96 10.44 18.34
C ALA A 9 24.81 11.20 17.66
N PRO A 10 24.09 10.59 16.69
CA PRO A 10 22.93 11.21 16.07
C PRO A 10 21.77 11.33 17.07
N GLU A 11 21.17 12.51 17.14
CA GLU A 11 20.05 12.80 18.03
C GLU A 11 18.76 12.91 17.22
N LEU A 12 17.70 12.19 17.59
CA LEU A 12 16.40 12.28 16.92
C LEU A 12 15.77 13.65 17.21
N VAL A 13 15.53 14.44 16.16
CA VAL A 13 14.92 15.77 16.25
C VAL A 13 13.42 15.71 16.00
N ALA A 14 13.00 14.92 15.00
CA ALA A 14 11.60 14.83 14.62
C ALA A 14 11.26 13.48 14.01
N THR A 15 10.02 13.02 14.24
CA THR A 15 9.38 11.98 13.43
C THR A 15 8.31 12.66 12.58
N ILE A 16 8.47 12.59 11.26
CA ILE A 16 7.65 13.30 10.28
C ILE A 16 6.73 12.27 9.60
N PRO A 17 5.40 12.40 9.74
CA PRO A 17 4.44 11.52 9.06
C PRO A 17 4.37 11.90 7.58
N VAL A 18 5.07 11.12 6.75
CA VAL A 18 5.18 11.38 5.30
C VAL A 18 4.16 10.58 4.48
N GLY A 19 3.57 9.54 5.05
CA GLY A 19 2.64 8.63 4.36
C GLY A 19 3.17 7.20 4.26
N GLU A 20 2.57 6.44 3.34
CA GLU A 20 2.71 4.98 3.25
C GLU A 20 3.90 4.55 2.39
N LEU A 21 4.65 3.56 2.88
CA LEU A 21 5.85 2.99 2.25
C LEU A 21 6.80 4.04 1.64
N PRO A 22 7.44 4.91 2.46
CA PRO A 22 8.48 5.80 1.95
C PRO A 22 9.69 4.98 1.47
N HIS A 23 10.07 5.16 0.20
CA HIS A 23 11.09 4.33 -0.45
C HIS A 23 12.31 5.15 -0.91
N GLY A 24 12.08 6.29 -1.56
CA GLY A 24 13.13 7.20 -2.02
C GLY A 24 13.18 8.48 -1.20
N ILE A 25 14.38 9.03 -0.95
CA ILE A 25 14.55 10.35 -0.35
C ILE A 25 15.67 11.12 -1.07
N TRP A 26 15.47 12.41 -1.32
CA TRP A 26 16.49 13.29 -1.91
C TRP A 26 16.34 14.75 -1.44
N PRO A 27 17.43 15.49 -1.15
CA PRO A 27 17.38 16.89 -0.75
C PRO A 27 17.30 17.85 -1.96
N SER A 28 16.76 19.05 -1.77
CA SER A 28 16.97 20.16 -2.70
C SER A 28 18.44 20.60 -2.73
N GLY A 29 18.87 21.26 -3.80
CA GLY A 29 20.26 21.71 -3.95
C GLY A 29 20.72 22.72 -2.89
N ASP A 30 19.80 23.50 -2.33
CA ASP A 30 20.03 24.45 -1.23
C ASP A 30 19.78 23.84 0.16
N GLY A 31 19.32 22.59 0.24
CA GLY A 31 18.99 21.90 1.50
C GLY A 31 17.76 22.44 2.23
N SER A 32 17.03 23.42 1.68
CA SER A 32 15.81 23.95 2.31
C SER A 32 14.65 22.95 2.31
N ARG A 33 14.71 21.93 1.42
CA ARG A 33 13.68 20.90 1.29
C ARG A 33 14.26 19.50 1.26
N GLY A 34 13.49 18.56 1.80
CA GLY A 34 13.63 17.13 1.55
C GLY A 34 12.44 16.63 0.74
N TYR A 35 12.66 15.70 -0.17
CA TYR A 35 11.62 15.07 -0.97
C TYR A 35 11.60 13.58 -0.67
N VAL A 36 10.43 13.02 -0.37
CA VAL A 36 10.27 11.60 -0.06
C VAL A 36 9.25 10.99 -1.02
N ALA A 37 9.70 10.06 -1.85
CA ALA A 37 8.85 9.28 -2.74
C ALA A 37 8.16 8.16 -1.94
N LEU A 38 6.84 8.08 -2.09
CA LEU A 38 6.00 7.12 -1.41
C LEU A 38 5.53 6.07 -2.41
N GLU A 39 5.92 4.82 -2.20
CA GLU A 39 5.63 3.72 -3.13
C GLU A 39 4.12 3.47 -3.24
N ASN A 40 3.43 3.45 -2.09
CA ASN A 40 1.99 3.29 -1.99
C ASN A 40 1.24 4.63 -1.86
N GLY A 41 1.95 5.75 -1.71
CA GLY A 41 1.36 7.05 -1.44
C GLY A 41 0.87 7.81 -2.67
N GLU A 42 1.24 7.42 -3.90
CA GLU A 42 0.91 8.10 -5.19
C GLU A 42 1.56 9.49 -5.38
N HIS A 43 2.23 9.99 -4.33
CA HIS A 43 2.87 11.30 -4.32
C HIS A 43 4.27 11.25 -3.69
N CYS A 44 5.03 12.29 -4.00
CA CYS A 44 6.21 12.69 -3.28
C CYS A 44 5.83 13.72 -2.22
N ALA A 45 6.20 13.49 -0.96
CA ALA A 45 6.07 14.48 0.09
C ALA A 45 7.26 15.44 0.04
N ALA A 46 7.01 16.74 -0.14
CA ALA A 46 8.00 17.78 0.04
C ALA A 46 7.99 18.25 1.50
N ILE A 47 9.16 18.33 2.11
CA ILE A 47 9.36 18.58 3.53
C ILE A 47 10.22 19.82 3.69
N ASP A 48 9.78 20.76 4.51
CA ASP A 48 10.60 21.90 4.93
C ASP A 48 11.58 21.45 6.02
N THR A 49 12.88 21.65 5.80
CA THR A 49 13.94 21.11 6.67
C THR A 49 14.16 21.91 7.95
N VAL A 50 13.67 23.15 8.00
CA VAL A 50 13.77 24.01 9.20
C VAL A 50 12.67 23.65 10.19
N THR A 51 11.44 23.54 9.69
CA THR A 51 10.25 23.28 10.50
C THR A 51 9.97 21.79 10.68
N ASN A 52 10.61 20.92 9.89
CA ASN A 52 10.40 19.48 9.85
C ASN A 52 8.93 19.10 9.54
N LYS A 53 8.30 19.82 8.61
CA LYS A 53 6.90 19.60 8.23
C LYS A 53 6.76 19.26 6.75
N VAL A 54 5.78 18.41 6.44
CA VAL A 54 5.32 18.24 5.06
C VAL A 54 4.64 19.53 4.62
N ILE A 55 5.08 20.09 3.49
CA ILE A 55 4.62 21.36 2.94
C ILE A 55 3.91 21.20 1.59
N ALA A 56 4.08 20.06 0.91
CA ALA A 56 3.36 19.74 -0.31
C ALA A 56 3.35 18.23 -0.57
N ASN A 57 2.32 17.78 -1.28
CA ASN A 57 2.23 16.45 -1.87
C ASN A 57 2.22 16.61 -3.39
N ILE A 58 3.23 16.05 -4.06
CA ILE A 58 3.46 16.20 -5.50
C ILE A 58 3.12 14.86 -6.17
N PRO A 59 2.12 14.76 -7.05
CA PRO A 59 1.82 13.52 -7.77
C PRO A 59 3.03 13.04 -8.59
N ILE A 60 3.42 11.78 -8.45
CA ILE A 60 4.58 11.19 -9.18
C ILE A 60 4.27 9.85 -9.86
N GLY A 61 3.05 9.33 -9.69
CA GLY A 61 2.61 8.06 -10.26
C GLY A 61 2.79 6.86 -9.33
N GLN A 62 2.77 5.67 -9.91
CA GLN A 62 2.65 4.40 -9.17
C GLN A 62 4.02 3.81 -8.80
N THR A 63 4.11 3.14 -7.65
CA THR A 63 5.25 2.27 -7.27
C THR A 63 6.61 2.97 -7.30
N SER A 64 6.66 4.25 -6.96
CA SER A 64 7.91 5.01 -6.99
C SER A 64 8.97 4.41 -6.05
N GLN A 65 10.19 4.21 -6.58
CA GLN A 65 11.29 3.56 -5.84
C GLN A 65 12.41 4.54 -5.49
N ALA A 66 12.76 5.40 -6.43
CA ALA A 66 13.84 6.37 -6.32
C ALA A 66 13.39 7.71 -6.87
N LEU A 67 14.06 8.78 -6.43
CA LEU A 67 13.83 10.13 -6.93
C LEU A 67 15.16 10.88 -7.02
N VAL A 68 15.26 11.80 -7.97
CA VAL A 68 16.40 12.69 -8.15
C VAL A 68 15.89 14.11 -8.28
N TYR A 69 16.49 15.03 -7.54
CA TYR A 69 16.26 16.46 -7.69
C TYR A 69 17.31 17.06 -8.62
N VAL A 70 16.87 17.75 -9.67
CA VAL A 70 17.75 18.46 -10.60
C VAL A 70 17.47 19.96 -10.52
N PRO A 71 18.32 20.77 -9.86
CA PRO A 71 18.12 22.21 -9.81
C PRO A 71 18.26 22.81 -11.21
N ASN A 72 17.43 23.81 -11.52
CA ASN A 72 17.50 24.56 -12.78
C ASN A 72 17.49 23.66 -14.02
N ALA A 73 16.73 22.55 -13.99
CA ALA A 73 16.66 21.59 -15.10
C ALA A 73 16.28 22.27 -16.44
N VAL A 74 15.51 23.36 -16.37
CA VAL A 74 15.16 24.20 -17.51
C VAL A 74 15.38 25.67 -17.11
N PRO A 75 16.57 26.23 -17.37
CA PRO A 75 16.88 27.61 -16.98
C PRO A 75 16.27 28.65 -17.93
N GLN A 76 16.02 28.27 -19.20
CA GLN A 76 15.46 29.11 -20.25
C GLN A 76 14.66 28.25 -21.23
N GLY A 77 13.69 28.86 -21.92
CA GLY A 77 12.88 28.19 -22.95
C GLY A 77 11.76 27.28 -22.40
N PRO A 78 11.01 26.63 -23.29
CA PRO A 78 9.92 25.74 -22.91
C PRO A 78 10.46 24.40 -22.37
N GLY A 79 10.29 24.20 -21.06
CA GLY A 79 10.93 23.11 -20.31
C GLY A 79 10.16 21.80 -20.21
N THR A 80 8.94 21.80 -20.70
CA THR A 80 8.01 20.66 -20.59
C THR A 80 7.76 20.00 -21.93
N GLU A 81 8.45 20.44 -22.99
CA GLU A 81 8.38 19.83 -24.30
C GLU A 81 8.87 18.39 -24.18
N ASN A 82 8.05 17.44 -24.62
CA ASN A 82 8.23 15.99 -24.47
C ASN A 82 7.91 15.40 -23.08
N LEU A 83 7.44 16.19 -22.11
CA LEU A 83 6.83 15.62 -20.91
C LEU A 83 5.40 15.16 -21.24
N THR A 84 5.05 13.98 -20.77
CA THR A 84 3.66 13.47 -20.82
C THR A 84 3.08 13.57 -19.41
N PRO A 85 1.83 14.04 -19.25
CA PRO A 85 1.12 13.91 -17.98
C PRO A 85 1.09 12.44 -17.51
N LEU A 86 0.97 12.21 -16.19
CA LEU A 86 1.03 10.86 -15.61
C LEU A 86 0.04 9.86 -16.25
N GLY A 87 -1.10 10.32 -16.78
CA GLY A 87 -2.07 9.47 -17.43
C GLY A 87 -2.57 8.36 -16.50
N THR A 88 -2.59 7.11 -16.98
CA THR A 88 -2.99 5.95 -16.16
C THR A 88 -2.08 5.67 -14.98
N ALA A 89 -0.84 6.17 -14.99
CA ALA A 89 0.04 6.06 -13.83
C ALA A 89 -0.42 6.94 -12.65
N ALA A 90 -1.34 7.89 -12.85
CA ALA A 90 -2.01 8.56 -11.74
C ALA A 90 -3.16 7.73 -11.13
N ASN A 91 -3.58 6.64 -11.77
CA ASN A 91 -4.77 5.88 -11.37
C ASN A 91 -4.44 4.79 -10.36
N THR A 92 -4.07 5.23 -9.15
CA THR A 92 -3.97 4.36 -7.99
C THR A 92 -5.22 4.50 -7.12
N ALA A 93 -5.65 3.41 -6.50
CA ALA A 93 -6.68 3.44 -5.49
C ALA A 93 -6.08 3.01 -4.15
N GLN A 94 -6.31 3.82 -3.11
CA GLN A 94 -5.97 3.45 -1.74
C GLN A 94 -7.16 2.82 -1.02
N LEU A 95 -6.92 1.65 -0.43
CA LEU A 95 -7.87 0.99 0.46
C LEU A 95 -7.24 0.79 1.83
N HIS A 96 -8.02 1.06 2.88
CA HIS A 96 -7.70 0.66 4.24
C HIS A 96 -8.27 -0.74 4.48
N LEU A 97 -7.44 -1.70 4.87
CA LEU A 97 -7.94 -3.03 5.26
C LEU A 97 -8.47 -2.97 6.68
N GLU A 98 -9.71 -3.42 6.86
CA GLU A 98 -10.23 -3.75 8.19
C GLU A 98 -9.87 -5.21 8.51
N ALA A 99 -9.35 -5.40 9.72
CA ALA A 99 -9.07 -6.71 10.28
C ALA A 99 -10.37 -7.53 10.43
N GLY A 100 -10.48 -8.66 9.74
CA GLY A 100 -11.55 -9.64 9.99
C GLY A 100 -11.17 -10.63 11.09
N GLY A 101 -12.10 -10.96 12.00
CA GLY A 101 -11.90 -12.05 12.97
C GLY A 101 -10.94 -11.72 14.12
N THR A 102 -9.84 -12.48 14.25
CA THR A 102 -8.89 -12.46 15.40
C THR A 102 -7.70 -11.52 15.23
N ALA A 103 -7.70 -10.65 14.22
CA ALA A 103 -6.59 -9.73 14.00
C ALA A 103 -6.55 -8.62 15.08
N PRO A 104 -5.35 -8.15 15.49
CA PRO A 104 -5.22 -7.14 16.54
C PRO A 104 -5.89 -5.82 16.19
N ALA A 105 -6.33 -5.06 17.20
CA ALA A 105 -7.04 -3.80 17.02
C ALA A 105 -6.17 -2.69 16.40
N GLU A 106 -4.86 -2.79 16.59
CA GLU A 106 -3.85 -1.88 16.05
C GLU A 106 -3.38 -2.24 14.63
N ALA A 107 -3.90 -3.33 14.05
CA ALA A 107 -3.54 -3.74 12.71
C ALA A 107 -3.98 -2.69 11.69
N GLN A 108 -3.03 -2.24 10.89
CA GLN A 108 -3.26 -1.28 9.80
C GLN A 108 -2.73 -1.88 8.52
N ALA A 109 -3.44 -1.65 7.41
CA ALA A 109 -2.87 -1.93 6.11
C ALA A 109 -3.31 -0.92 5.07
N SER A 110 -2.38 -0.62 4.18
CA SER A 110 -2.58 0.14 2.95
C SER A 110 -2.63 -0.82 1.79
N VAL A 111 -3.52 -0.56 0.84
CA VAL A 111 -3.52 -1.22 -0.46
C VAL A 111 -3.36 -0.16 -1.53
N ALA A 112 -2.41 -0.33 -2.43
CA ALA A 112 -2.31 0.42 -3.69
C ALA A 112 -2.75 -0.49 -4.85
N VAL A 113 -3.68 -0.02 -5.68
CA VAL A 113 -4.12 -0.72 -6.89
C VAL A 113 -3.65 0.03 -8.13
N ASN A 114 -2.68 -0.52 -8.84
CA ASN A 114 -1.98 0.11 -9.94
C ASN A 114 -2.45 -0.44 -11.29
N SER A 115 -2.69 0.42 -12.29
CA SER A 115 -3.23 0.00 -13.59
C SER A 115 -2.12 -0.42 -14.54
N LEU A 116 -2.18 -1.66 -15.01
CA LEU A 116 -1.25 -2.20 -16.02
C LEU A 116 -1.95 -2.44 -17.37
N GLY A 117 -2.98 -1.65 -17.68
CA GLY A 117 -3.83 -1.84 -18.86
C GLY A 117 -4.98 -2.81 -18.57
N LEU A 118 -4.93 -4.01 -19.16
CA LEU A 118 -5.96 -5.05 -18.96
C LEU A 118 -5.90 -5.73 -17.58
N LEU A 119 -4.80 -5.53 -16.86
CA LEU A 119 -4.55 -6.10 -15.54
C LEU A 119 -4.31 -4.97 -14.55
N ASP A 120 -4.49 -5.29 -13.27
CA ASP A 120 -4.11 -4.45 -12.16
C ASP A 120 -3.07 -5.17 -11.30
N LEU A 121 -2.12 -4.40 -10.78
CA LEU A 121 -1.22 -4.80 -9.72
C LEU A 121 -1.78 -4.30 -8.40
N VAL A 122 -2.06 -5.21 -7.48
CA VAL A 122 -2.41 -4.88 -6.10
C VAL A 122 -1.21 -5.08 -5.21
N GLN A 123 -0.83 -4.04 -4.50
CA GLN A 123 0.21 -4.06 -3.49
C GLN A 123 -0.40 -3.80 -2.12
N ILE A 124 -0.27 -4.77 -1.23
CA ILE A 124 -0.78 -4.70 0.14
C ILE A 124 0.40 -4.60 1.08
N ALA A 125 0.38 -3.62 1.96
CA ALA A 125 1.35 -3.47 3.05
C ALA A 125 0.59 -3.35 4.36
N ALA A 126 0.91 -4.23 5.32
CA ALA A 126 0.26 -4.29 6.63
C ALA A 126 1.30 -4.19 7.75
N LYS A 127 0.87 -3.67 8.90
CA LYS A 127 1.63 -3.58 10.15
C LYS A 127 0.70 -3.81 11.35
N GLY A 128 1.26 -4.17 12.50
CA GLY A 128 0.47 -4.45 13.71
C GLY A 128 -0.30 -5.78 13.64
N LEU A 129 0.04 -6.67 12.71
CA LEU A 129 -0.48 -8.03 12.67
C LEU A 129 0.33 -8.93 13.61
N SER A 130 -0.15 -10.15 13.86
CA SER A 130 0.60 -11.10 14.67
C SER A 130 1.92 -11.48 13.98
N PRO A 131 3.07 -11.46 14.68
CA PRO A 131 4.37 -11.81 14.11
C PRO A 131 4.45 -13.21 13.51
N GLN A 132 5.20 -13.33 12.41
CA GLN A 132 5.52 -14.61 11.76
C GLN A 132 4.28 -15.49 11.44
N LYS A 133 3.18 -14.87 11.03
CA LYS A 133 1.94 -15.52 10.64
C LYS A 133 1.63 -15.30 9.16
N SER A 134 0.81 -16.19 8.61
CA SER A 134 0.27 -16.08 7.25
C SER A 134 -1.19 -15.67 7.32
N TYR A 135 -1.55 -14.63 6.57
CA TYR A 135 -2.92 -14.13 6.43
C TYR A 135 -3.36 -14.31 4.99
N GLN A 136 -4.52 -14.93 4.78
CA GLN A 136 -5.12 -14.98 3.44
C GLN A 136 -5.84 -13.66 3.20
N VAL A 137 -5.45 -12.96 2.14
CA VAL A 137 -6.14 -11.76 1.66
C VAL A 137 -7.17 -12.17 0.62
N TYR A 138 -8.35 -11.58 0.73
CA TYR A 138 -9.49 -11.83 -0.14
C TYR A 138 -9.97 -10.53 -0.79
N LEU A 139 -10.48 -10.68 -2.00
CA LEU A 139 -11.41 -9.73 -2.61
C LEU A 139 -12.82 -10.06 -2.12
N ALA A 140 -13.53 -9.05 -1.63
CA ALA A 140 -14.83 -9.16 -0.99
C ALA A 140 -15.86 -8.25 -1.69
N GLU A 141 -17.12 -8.67 -1.67
CA GLU A 141 -18.24 -7.88 -2.18
C GLU A 141 -18.59 -6.70 -1.27
N SER A 142 -18.29 -6.81 0.04
CA SER A 142 -18.50 -5.76 1.03
C SER A 142 -17.25 -5.58 1.91
N ASN A 143 -17.03 -4.37 2.43
CA ASN A 143 -15.99 -4.08 3.44
C ASN A 143 -16.53 -4.15 4.87
N ARG A 144 -17.80 -4.51 5.04
CA ARG A 144 -18.41 -4.69 6.35
C ARG A 144 -19.08 -6.06 6.42
N PRO A 145 -19.08 -6.72 7.59
CA PRO A 145 -19.84 -7.93 7.78
C PRO A 145 -21.35 -7.70 7.51
N PRO A 146 -22.03 -8.63 6.82
CA PRO A 146 -21.46 -9.79 6.12
C PRO A 146 -20.70 -9.37 4.84
N PHE A 147 -19.47 -9.87 4.66
CA PHE A 147 -18.56 -9.48 3.57
C PHE A 147 -18.95 -10.01 2.18
N GLY A 148 -19.98 -10.85 2.08
CA GLY A 148 -20.39 -11.50 0.84
C GLY A 148 -19.41 -12.57 0.36
N LYS A 149 -19.33 -12.77 -0.96
CA LYS A 149 -18.38 -13.70 -1.59
C LYS A 149 -16.94 -13.25 -1.32
N LEU A 150 -16.09 -14.19 -0.94
CA LEU A 150 -14.65 -13.98 -0.72
C LEU A 150 -13.85 -14.75 -1.79
N GLU A 151 -13.08 -14.02 -2.59
CA GLU A 151 -12.19 -14.59 -3.60
C GLU A 151 -10.73 -14.49 -3.12
N PRO A 152 -9.99 -15.60 -3.00
CA PRO A 152 -8.60 -15.56 -2.55
C PRO A 152 -7.73 -14.74 -3.50
N LEU A 153 -7.02 -13.74 -2.97
CA LEU A 153 -6.14 -12.87 -3.74
C LEU A 153 -4.66 -13.19 -3.52
N ALA A 154 -4.22 -13.22 -2.26
CA ALA A 154 -2.81 -13.39 -1.91
C ALA A 154 -2.61 -13.91 -0.48
N VAL A 155 -1.44 -14.44 -0.17
CA VAL A 155 -1.06 -14.81 1.21
C VAL A 155 0.00 -13.81 1.70
N LEU A 156 -0.39 -12.95 2.65
CA LEU A 156 0.53 -12.03 3.32
C LEU A 156 1.21 -12.74 4.48
N LYS A 157 2.55 -12.78 4.47
CA LYS A 157 3.36 -13.30 5.56
C LYS A 157 3.95 -12.15 6.36
N THR A 158 3.80 -12.17 7.67
CA THR A 158 4.36 -11.15 8.55
C THR A 158 5.79 -11.51 8.98
N ASN A 159 6.61 -10.48 9.17
CA ASN A 159 7.94 -10.55 9.75
C ASN A 159 7.84 -10.61 11.30
N PRO A 160 8.98 -10.66 12.02
CA PRO A 160 8.99 -10.64 13.49
C PRO A 160 8.34 -9.41 14.14
N ASP A 161 8.23 -8.29 13.41
CA ASP A 161 7.59 -7.05 13.90
C ASP A 161 6.10 -7.00 13.58
N GLY A 162 5.52 -8.07 13.01
CA GLY A 162 4.10 -8.10 12.64
C GLY A 162 3.77 -7.27 11.39
N ALA A 163 4.77 -6.92 10.58
CA ALA A 163 4.60 -6.22 9.31
C ALA A 163 4.77 -7.17 8.12
N GLY A 164 4.10 -6.90 7.01
CA GLY A 164 4.21 -7.72 5.80
C GLY A 164 3.80 -6.98 4.55
N ILE A 165 4.38 -7.36 3.41
CA ILE A 165 4.03 -6.85 2.09
C ILE A 165 3.74 -8.04 1.18
N VAL A 166 2.70 -7.93 0.36
CA VAL A 166 2.39 -8.91 -0.69
C VAL A 166 1.85 -8.22 -1.93
N GLN A 167 2.11 -8.80 -3.09
CA GLN A 167 1.58 -8.34 -4.37
C GLN A 167 0.70 -9.42 -5.00
N ALA A 168 -0.31 -8.98 -5.75
CA ALA A 168 -1.15 -9.82 -6.59
C ALA A 168 -1.42 -9.12 -7.93
N ILE A 169 -1.65 -9.89 -8.98
CA ILE A 169 -1.97 -9.36 -10.31
C ILE A 169 -3.25 -10.03 -10.81
N GLY A 170 -4.18 -9.26 -11.35
CA GLY A 170 -5.41 -9.77 -11.95
C GLY A 170 -6.30 -8.69 -12.57
N PRO A 171 -7.36 -9.06 -13.28
CA PRO A 171 -8.31 -8.12 -13.88
C PRO A 171 -9.27 -7.55 -12.82
N LEU A 172 -8.74 -6.81 -11.86
CA LEU A 172 -9.47 -6.41 -10.65
C LEU A 172 -10.38 -5.20 -10.88
N LYS A 173 -10.06 -4.34 -11.86
CA LYS A 173 -10.92 -3.22 -12.31
C LYS A 173 -12.08 -3.62 -13.20
N MET A 174 -12.00 -4.75 -13.94
CA MET A 174 -13.10 -5.19 -14.82
C MET A 174 -14.33 -5.72 -14.05
N LEU A 175 -14.22 -5.88 -12.73
CA LEU A 175 -15.34 -6.25 -11.87
C LEU A 175 -16.00 -5.05 -11.18
N ALA A 176 -15.54 -3.81 -11.46
CA ALA A 176 -16.00 -2.58 -10.83
C ALA A 176 -16.82 -1.65 -11.74
N GLY A 177 -17.22 -2.06 -12.95
CA GLY A 177 -18.15 -1.24 -13.73
C GLY A 177 -18.41 -1.66 -15.16
N ASN A 178 -19.58 -2.28 -15.38
CA ASN A 178 -20.37 -2.04 -16.58
C ASN A 178 -21.73 -1.37 -16.27
N ASP A 179 -21.95 -0.91 -15.04
CA ASP A 179 -23.15 -0.14 -14.69
C ASP A 179 -22.75 1.15 -13.98
N SER A 180 -22.94 2.27 -14.68
CA SER A 180 -22.76 3.65 -14.22
C SER A 180 -23.71 4.06 -13.08
N ASN A 181 -24.36 3.09 -12.41
CA ASN A 181 -25.28 3.28 -11.31
C ASN A 181 -25.07 2.30 -10.14
N SER A 182 -24.02 1.46 -10.14
CA SER A 182 -23.72 0.58 -9.00
C SER A 182 -22.43 0.98 -8.29
N SER A 183 -22.55 1.32 -7.02
CA SER A 183 -21.46 1.58 -6.08
C SER A 183 -20.73 0.30 -5.64
N ALA A 184 -20.66 -0.71 -6.52
CA ALA A 184 -20.01 -1.99 -6.25
C ALA A 184 -18.49 -1.89 -6.45
N SER A 185 -17.85 -0.98 -5.71
CA SER A 185 -16.40 -1.03 -5.52
C SER A 185 -16.09 -2.29 -4.72
N GLN A 186 -15.53 -3.31 -5.37
CA GLN A 186 -15.04 -4.51 -4.68
C GLN A 186 -13.97 -4.10 -3.65
N ARG A 187 -14.06 -4.66 -2.46
CA ARG A 187 -13.30 -4.24 -1.27
C ARG A 187 -12.35 -5.36 -0.85
N LEU A 188 -11.22 -5.04 -0.25
CA LEU A 188 -10.25 -6.05 0.19
C LEU A 188 -10.41 -6.32 1.69
N VAL A 189 -10.33 -7.59 2.08
CA VAL A 189 -10.40 -8.03 3.48
C VAL A 189 -9.30 -9.06 3.73
N ALA A 190 -8.61 -8.96 4.87
CA ALA A 190 -7.66 -9.97 5.31
C ALA A 190 -8.31 -10.91 6.33
N GLY A 191 -8.30 -12.21 6.05
CA GLY A 191 -8.73 -13.27 6.96
C GLY A 191 -7.56 -13.89 7.73
N GLY A 192 -7.84 -14.37 8.94
CA GLY A 192 -6.85 -14.99 9.84
C GLY A 192 -6.27 -16.33 9.34
N VAL A 193 -5.26 -16.80 10.06
CA VAL A 193 -4.43 -17.98 9.74
C VAL A 193 -5.26 -19.25 9.55
N THR A 194 -5.26 -19.83 8.35
CA THR A 194 -5.58 -21.25 8.18
C THR A 194 -4.36 -22.08 8.56
N ALA A 195 -4.49 -22.89 9.61
CA ALA A 195 -3.48 -23.87 9.98
C ALA A 195 -3.24 -24.81 8.79
N SER A 196 -2.01 -24.88 8.31
CA SER A 196 -1.61 -25.77 7.23
C SER A 196 -1.75 -27.22 7.69
N ARG A 197 -2.82 -27.94 7.30
CA ARG A 197 -2.82 -29.40 7.42
C ARG A 197 -2.02 -29.98 6.26
N HIS A 198 -0.79 -30.39 6.56
CA HIS A 198 -0.09 -31.40 5.81
C HIS A 198 -0.82 -32.74 6.03
N THR A 199 -1.58 -33.23 5.06
CA THR A 199 -1.89 -34.66 4.97
C THR A 199 -1.94 -35.12 3.52
N ARG A 200 -1.13 -36.16 3.28
CA ARG A 200 -0.93 -36.94 2.06
C ARG A 200 -2.19 -37.77 1.76
N SER A 201 -2.59 -37.80 0.48
CA SER A 201 -3.46 -38.74 -0.27
C SER A 201 -4.79 -39.24 0.34
N GLY A 202 -5.87 -39.12 -0.43
CA GLY A 202 -7.03 -40.03 -0.34
C GLY A 202 -8.37 -39.37 -0.60
N SER A 203 -8.92 -39.63 -1.78
CA SER A 203 -10.34 -39.60 -2.20
C SER A 203 -11.41 -38.99 -1.28
N GLY A 204 -12.15 -38.03 -1.83
CA GLY A 204 -13.60 -37.97 -1.68
C GLY A 204 -14.15 -37.13 -0.53
N ASP A 205 -15.04 -36.23 -0.94
CA ASP A 205 -16.20 -35.70 -0.21
C ASP A 205 -16.14 -34.27 0.32
N SER A 206 -17.16 -33.53 -0.08
CA SER A 206 -17.37 -32.11 0.13
C SER A 206 -17.95 -31.90 1.51
N GLN A 207 -17.25 -31.22 2.42
CA GLN A 207 -17.85 -30.73 3.66
C GLN A 207 -17.40 -29.31 4.02
N ARG A 208 -18.39 -28.42 4.04
CA ARG A 208 -18.38 -27.07 4.62
C ARG A 208 -18.13 -27.15 6.15
N PRO A 209 -17.56 -26.12 6.79
CA PRO A 209 -17.63 -26.01 8.25
C PRO A 209 -18.52 -24.87 8.73
N VAL A 210 -19.35 -25.19 9.72
CA VAL A 210 -20.08 -24.28 10.61
C VAL A 210 -19.86 -24.76 12.07
N ILE A 211 -19.92 -23.81 13.03
CA ILE A 211 -20.32 -23.89 14.46
C ILE A 211 -19.23 -24.09 15.55
N SER A 212 -18.96 -22.98 16.27
CA SER A 212 -19.29 -22.62 17.68
C SER A 212 -19.02 -23.50 18.92
N HIS A 213 -18.82 -22.75 20.03
CA HIS A 213 -18.98 -22.98 21.48
C HIS A 213 -17.77 -23.48 22.29
N ARG A 214 -17.47 -22.95 23.49
CA ARG A 214 -18.28 -22.13 24.43
C ARG A 214 -17.69 -20.75 24.72
#